data_AF-A0A1Q8Z5R8-F1
#
_entry.id   AF-A0A1Q8Z5R8-F1
#
_cell.length_a   1.000
_cell.length_b   1.000
_cell.length_c   1.000
_cell.angle_alpha   90.00
_cell.angle_beta   90.00
_cell.angle_gamma   90.00
#
_symmetry.space_group_name_H-M   'P 1'
#
loop_
_entity.id
_entity.type
_entity.pdbx_description
1 polymer ?
#
loop_
_entity_poly.entity_id
_entity_poly.type
_entity_poly.pdbx_seq_one_letter_code
_entity_poly.pdbx_strand_id
1 'polypeptide(L)'
;MNLPEYKIKSYLRSLKAFLGYRADDKWATEFNLSVPDALGLMLSTESYLEHFLSRYPLRERKHREPEVKKVICLWLCEFAVGESK
;
A
#
# COMPACT_ATOMS: atom_id res chain seq x y z
N MET A 1 8.40 14.30 -6.26
CA MET A 1 7.37 14.85 -5.34
C MET A 1 7.69 14.46 -3.90
N ASN A 2 7.87 15.44 -3.01
CA ASN A 2 8.03 15.19 -1.57
C ASN A 2 6.63 15.08 -0.95
N LEU A 3 6.29 13.89 -0.45
CA LEU A 3 5.00 13.62 0.17
C LEU A 3 5.14 13.92 1.67
N PRO A 4 4.31 14.80 2.26
CA PRO A 4 4.39 15.09 3.69
C PRO A 4 4.21 13.84 4.55
N GLU A 5 4.89 13.78 5.69
CA GLU A 5 4.89 12.62 6.59
C GLU A 5 3.47 12.23 7.05
N TYR A 6 2.60 13.21 7.33
CA TYR A 6 1.23 12.95 7.74
C TYR A 6 0.42 12.23 6.63
N LYS A 7 0.68 12.53 5.35
CA LYS A 7 0.04 11.84 4.23
C LYS A 7 0.55 10.40 4.12
N ILE A 8 1.85 10.19 4.28
CA ILE A 8 2.45 8.84 4.30
C ILE A 8 1.77 7.99 5.37
N LYS A 9 1.70 8.47 6.61
CA LYS A 9 1.06 7.76 7.73
C LYS A 9 -0.42 7.46 7.46
N SER A 10 -1.14 8.40 6.85
CA SER A 10 -2.56 8.23 6.49
C SER A 10 -2.78 7.15 5.43
N TYR A 11 -2.00 7.15 4.35
CA TYR A 11 -2.08 6.13 3.32
C TYR A 11 -1.65 4.76 3.84
N LEU A 12 -0.57 4.69 4.64
CA LEU A 12 -0.11 3.44 5.23
C LEU A 12 -1.19 2.81 6.12
N ARG A 13 -1.88 3.60 6.95
CA ARG A 13 -3.02 3.13 7.74
C ARG A 13 -4.14 2.59 6.85
N SER A 14 -4.46 3.30 5.76
CA SER A 14 -5.51 2.91 4.82
C SER A 14 -5.17 1.61 4.08
N LEU A 15 -3.92 1.45 3.65
CA LEU A 15 -3.41 0.24 3.00
C LEU A 15 -3.44 -0.95 3.96
N LYS A 16 -2.99 -0.78 5.22
CA LYS A 16 -3.07 -1.83 6.24
C LYS A 16 -4.50 -2.32 6.46
N ALA A 17 -5.46 -1.40 6.54
CA ALA A 17 -6.87 -1.76 6.67
C ALA A 17 -7.40 -2.45 5.40
N PHE A 18 -7.02 -1.99 4.21
CA PHE A 18 -7.47 -2.59 2.95
C PHE A 18 -6.91 -3.99 2.70
N LEU A 19 -5.70 -4.29 3.16
CA LEU A 19 -5.08 -5.61 3.01
C LEU A 19 -5.49 -6.58 4.13
N GLY A 20 -6.23 -6.12 5.15
CA GLY A 20 -6.44 -6.89 6.37
C GLY A 20 -5.12 -7.29 7.03
N TYR A 21 -4.18 -6.32 7.12
CA TYR A 21 -2.81 -6.52 7.59
C TYR A 21 -2.76 -7.08 9.00
N ARG A 22 -1.99 -8.16 9.16
CA ARG A 22 -1.63 -8.76 10.45
C ARG A 22 -0.15 -8.51 10.74
N ALA A 23 0.11 -7.90 11.90
CA ALA A 23 1.46 -7.42 12.24
C ALA A 23 2.40 -8.54 12.70
N ASP A 24 1.82 -9.60 13.25
CA ASP A 24 2.48 -10.80 13.78
C ASP A 24 3.17 -11.63 12.70
N ASP A 25 2.58 -11.71 11.50
CA ASP A 25 3.01 -12.58 10.41
C ASP A 25 3.27 -11.85 9.09
N LYS A 26 3.09 -10.52 9.06
CA LYS A 26 3.20 -9.71 7.83
C LYS A 26 2.31 -10.27 6.71
N TRP A 27 1.11 -10.75 7.06
CA TRP A 27 0.16 -11.36 6.14
C TRP A 27 -0.98 -10.42 5.76
N ALA A 28 -1.43 -10.52 4.50
CA ALA A 28 -2.60 -9.81 3.97
C ALA A 28 -3.77 -10.79 3.90
N THR A 29 -4.65 -10.75 4.91
CA THR A 29 -5.76 -11.70 5.03
C THR A 29 -6.78 -11.57 3.90
N GLU A 30 -7.00 -10.36 3.38
CA GLU A 30 -7.94 -10.08 2.29
C GLU A 30 -7.56 -10.77 0.98
N PHE A 31 -6.26 -11.00 0.77
CA PHE A 31 -5.73 -11.63 -0.44
C PHE A 31 -5.19 -13.04 -0.19
N ASN A 32 -5.17 -13.48 1.06
CA ASN A 32 -4.57 -14.74 1.51
C ASN A 32 -3.14 -14.95 0.97
N LEU A 33 -2.29 -13.93 1.12
CA LEU A 33 -0.89 -13.93 0.68
C LEU A 33 -0.03 -12.97 1.52
N SER A 34 1.28 -12.99 1.32
CA SER A 34 2.20 -12.13 2.06
C SER A 34 1.97 -10.65 1.73
N VAL A 35 2.19 -9.75 2.69
CA VAL A 35 2.03 -8.32 2.44
C VAL A 35 2.96 -7.80 1.33
N PRO A 36 4.25 -8.21 1.25
CA PRO A 36 5.09 -7.85 0.12
C PRO A 36 4.51 -8.27 -1.23
N ASP A 37 3.95 -9.49 -1.34
CA ASP A 37 3.33 -9.96 -2.58
C ASP A 37 2.07 -9.15 -2.92
N ALA A 38 1.23 -8.83 -1.92
CA ALA A 38 0.04 -8.01 -2.10
C ALA A 38 0.40 -6.62 -2.64
N LEU A 39 1.41 -6.00 -2.03
CA LEU A 39 1.92 -4.69 -2.43
C LEU A 39 2.54 -4.74 -3.83
N GLY A 40 3.25 -5.82 -4.17
CA GLY A 40 3.78 -6.07 -5.52
C GLY A 40 2.67 -6.18 -6.56
N LEU A 41 1.58 -6.92 -6.26
CA LEU A 41 0.40 -7.04 -7.12
C LEU A 41 -0.28 -5.69 -7.35
N MET A 42 -0.39 -4.85 -6.32
CA MET A 42 -0.93 -3.49 -6.47
C MET A 42 -0.06 -2.60 -7.36
N LEU A 43 1.25 -2.85 -7.47
CA LEU A 43 2.12 -2.08 -8.38
C LEU A 43 2.11 -2.63 -9.81
N SER A 44 1.97 -3.94 -9.99
CA SER A 44 2.07 -4.61 -11.30
C SER A 44 0.75 -4.74 -12.04
N THR A 45 -0.37 -4.76 -11.32
CA THR A 45 -1.70 -5.02 -11.88
C THR A 45 -2.61 -3.83 -11.59
N GLU A 46 -3.05 -3.13 -12.65
CA GLU A 46 -3.87 -1.90 -12.51
C GLU A 46 -5.14 -2.12 -11.70
N SER A 47 -5.79 -3.29 -11.82
CA SER A 47 -7.08 -3.58 -11.18
C SER A 47 -7.05 -3.54 -9.65
N TYR A 48 -5.98 -3.99 -8.99
CA TYR A 48 -5.90 -3.98 -7.53
C TYR A 48 -5.68 -2.58 -6.96
N LEU A 49 -4.84 -1.78 -7.62
CA LEU A 49 -4.65 -0.38 -7.23
C LEU A 49 -5.89 0.46 -7.50
N GLU A 50 -6.55 0.25 -8.64
CA GLU A 50 -7.82 0.88 -8.97
C GLU A 50 -8.90 0.53 -7.95
N HIS A 51 -8.96 -0.73 -7.51
CA HIS A 51 -9.89 -1.15 -6.46
C HIS A 51 -9.62 -0.42 -5.15
N PHE A 52 -8.35 -0.30 -4.72
CA PHE A 52 -8.00 0.52 -3.56
C PHE A 52 -8.40 2.00 -3.74
N LEU A 53 -8.08 2.58 -4.91
CA LEU A 53 -8.38 3.98 -5.22
C LEU A 53 -9.88 4.25 -5.37
N SER A 54 -10.69 3.22 -5.60
CA SER A 54 -12.15 3.33 -5.72
C SER A 54 -12.81 3.91 -4.46
N ARG A 55 -12.14 3.78 -3.32
CA ARG A 55 -12.54 4.34 -2.01
C ARG A 55 -12.46 5.86 -1.94
N TYR A 56 -11.78 6.50 -2.89
CA TYR A 56 -11.68 7.96 -2.98
C TYR A 56 -12.61 8.51 -4.08
N PRO A 57 -13.03 9.79 -3.98
CA PRO A 57 -13.78 10.45 -5.04
C PRO A 57 -13.05 10.40 -6.39
N LEU A 58 -13.78 10.19 -7.49
CA LEU A 58 -13.23 10.05 -8.85
C LEU A 58 -12.20 11.13 -9.20
N ARG A 59 -12.51 12.40 -8.88
CA ARG A 59 -11.64 13.56 -9.15
C ARG A 59 -10.28 13.51 -8.45
N GLU A 60 -10.17 12.75 -7.37
CA GLU A 60 -8.94 12.67 -6.57
C GLU A 60 -8.07 11.48 -6.95
N ARG A 61 -8.63 10.43 -7.58
CA ARG A 61 -7.92 9.16 -7.85
C ARG A 61 -6.63 9.39 -8.63
N LYS A 62 -6.67 10.19 -9.70
CA LYS A 62 -5.50 10.52 -10.54
C LYS A 62 -4.38 11.22 -9.77
N HIS A 63 -4.71 12.08 -8.81
CA HIS A 63 -3.72 12.75 -7.97
C HIS A 63 -3.17 11.83 -6.88
N ARG A 64 -4.03 10.97 -6.33
CA ARG A 64 -3.68 10.05 -5.24
C ARG A 64 -2.88 8.85 -5.71
N GLU A 65 -3.09 8.37 -6.93
CA GLU A 65 -2.38 7.21 -7.48
C GLU A 65 -0.84 7.29 -7.31
N PRO A 66 -0.14 8.35 -7.76
CA PRO A 66 1.30 8.45 -7.56
C PRO A 66 1.70 8.59 -6.08
N GLU A 67 0.84 9.18 -5.23
CA GLU A 67 1.08 9.25 -3.77
C GLU A 67 1.02 7.85 -3.14
N VAL A 68 0.02 7.06 -3.51
CA VAL A 68 -0.20 5.70 -3.01
C VAL A 68 0.89 4.76 -3.50
N LYS A 69 1.25 4.79 -4.79
CA LYS A 69 2.37 4.02 -5.35
C LYS A 69 3.67 4.30 -4.58
N LYS A 70 3.94 5.57 -4.27
CA LYS A 70 5.11 5.94 -3.45
C LYS A 70 5.06 5.34 -2.05
N VAL A 71 3.91 5.36 -1.38
CA VAL A 71 3.75 4.77 -0.03
C VAL A 71 3.88 3.24 -0.07
N ILE A 72 3.36 2.58 -1.11
CA ILE A 72 3.56 1.14 -1.33
C ILE A 72 5.05 0.82 -1.45
N CYS A 73 5.80 1.57 -2.27
CA CYS A 73 7.25 1.38 -2.39
C CYS A 73 7.99 1.61 -1.07
N LEU A 74 7.63 2.65 -0.30
CA LEU A 74 8.24 2.89 1.02
C LEU A 74 8.01 1.71 1.97
N TRP A 75 6.80 1.16 1.98
CA TRP A 75 6.49 0.02 2.84
C TRP A 75 7.22 -1.26 2.38
N LEU A 76 7.34 -1.50 1.07
CA LEU A 76 8.18 -2.58 0.53
C LEU A 76 9.65 -2.44 0.97
N CYS A 77 10.21 -1.23 0.95
CA CYS A 77 11.57 -1.00 1.44
C CYS A 77 11.72 -1.34 2.94
N GLU A 78 10.71 -1.10 3.78
CA GLU A 78 10.74 -1.48 5.19
C GLU A 78 10.86 -3.00 5.37
N PHE A 79 10.21 -3.80 4.51
CA PHE A 79 10.36 -5.25 4.53
C PHE A 79 11.78 -5.68 4.12
N ALA A 80 12.32 -5.11 3.04
CA ALA A 80 13.67 -5.43 2.57
C ALA A 80 14.76 -5.10 3.60
N VAL A 81 14.61 -3.98 4.32
CA VAL A 81 15.55 -3.59 5.39
C VAL A 81 15.32 -4.39 6.67
N GLY A 82 14.07 -4.74 6.96
CA GLY A 82 13.67 -5.49 8.16
C GLY A 82 14.09 -6.97 8.16
N GLU A 83 14.46 -7.54 7.02
CA GLU A 83 15.04 -8.89 6.89
C GLU A 83 16.57 -8.94 7.08
N SER A 84 17.23 -7.79 7.27
CA SER A 84 18.69 -7.70 7.44
C SER A 84 19.15 -7.72 8.92
N LYS A 85 18.39 -8.32 9.83
CA LYS A 85 18.78 -8.48 11.25
C LYS A 85 18.71 -9.93 11.70
#